data_AF-A0A2M7VFA7-F1
#
_entry.id   AF-A0A2M7VFA7-F1
#
_cell.length_a   1.000
_cell.length_b   1.000
_cell.length_c   1.000
_cell.angle_alpha   90.00
_cell.angle_beta   90.00
_cell.angle_gamma   90.00
#
_symmetry.space_group_name_H-M   'P 1'
#
loop_
_entity.id
_entity.type
_entity.pdbx_description
1 polymer ?
#
loop_
_entity_poly.entity_id
_entity_poly.type
_entity_poly.pdbx_seq_one_letter_code
_entity_poly.pdbx_strand_id
1 'polypeptide(L)'
;MIKKIFVLALILIAINYFYGAKVASWWQSWRSGAKVNDYAQQLTNKAADEFQDQTTKYSEQLIKMTATSLTEEGKKKIDEWLNTNKLNEYGDPQDTSYTGGTPAFNEETGEIKNRFELILNKWPDLISRFQLSVDELKKNIDEARQKNSNIPK
;
A
#
# COMPACT_ATOMS: atom_id res chain seq x y z
N MET A 1 -43.29 -31.67 -41.13
CA MET A 1 -42.26 -31.50 -40.08
C MET A 1 -40.99 -32.30 -40.35
N ILE A 2 -41.07 -33.55 -40.83
CA ILE A 2 -39.93 -34.46 -41.07
C ILE A 2 -38.82 -33.86 -41.97
N LYS A 3 -39.17 -33.16 -43.05
CA LYS A 3 -38.18 -32.56 -43.97
C LYS A 3 -37.29 -31.48 -43.32
N LYS A 4 -37.83 -30.72 -42.35
CA LYS A 4 -37.06 -29.67 -41.65
C LYS A 4 -36.04 -30.26 -40.67
N ILE A 5 -36.39 -31.37 -40.02
CA ILE A 5 -35.50 -32.10 -39.10
C ILE A 5 -34.31 -32.69 -39.88
N PHE A 6 -34.55 -33.20 -41.08
CA PHE A 6 -33.50 -33.82 -41.92
C PHE A 6 -32.47 -32.80 -42.42
N VAL A 7 -32.92 -31.60 -42.83
CA VAL A 7 -32.03 -30.51 -43.24
C VAL A 7 -31.17 -30.03 -42.06
N LEU A 8 -31.75 -29.95 -40.87
CA LEU A 8 -31.03 -29.59 -39.64
C LEU A 8 -29.95 -30.63 -39.29
N ALA A 9 -30.25 -31.91 -39.45
CA ALA A 9 -29.28 -33.00 -39.24
C ALA A 9 -28.10 -32.92 -40.21
N LEU A 10 -28.34 -32.64 -41.51
CA LEU A 10 -27.28 -32.51 -42.50
C LEU A 10 -26.37 -31.30 -42.24
N ILE A 11 -26.94 -30.18 -41.79
CA ILE A 11 -26.16 -29.00 -41.39
C ILE A 11 -25.26 -29.32 -40.20
N LEU A 12 -25.77 -30.02 -39.18
CA LEU A 12 -24.98 -30.43 -38.02
C LEU A 12 -23.85 -31.40 -38.39
N ILE A 13 -24.10 -32.34 -39.30
CA ILE A 13 -23.08 -33.26 -39.83
C ILE A 13 -22.00 -32.50 -40.59
N ALA A 14 -22.37 -31.53 -41.45
CA ALA A 14 -21.42 -30.71 -42.18
C ALA A 14 -20.57 -29.83 -41.23
N ILE A 15 -21.18 -29.24 -40.20
CA ILE A 15 -20.47 -28.46 -39.17
C ILE A 15 -19.46 -29.36 -38.44
N ASN A 16 -19.85 -30.57 -38.06
CA ASN A 16 -18.95 -31.52 -37.41
C ASN A 16 -17.82 -31.99 -38.34
N TYR A 17 -18.11 -32.22 -39.62
CA TYR A 17 -17.11 -32.67 -40.61
C TYR A 17 -16.06 -31.60 -40.90
N PHE A 18 -16.48 -30.34 -41.08
CA PHE A 18 -15.56 -29.25 -41.43
C PHE A 18 -14.89 -28.59 -40.22
N TYR A 19 -15.55 -28.58 -39.06
CA TYR A 19 -15.09 -27.82 -37.90
C TYR A 19 -14.92 -28.67 -36.64
N GLY A 20 -15.08 -30.00 -36.69
CA GLY A 20 -15.07 -30.89 -35.52
C GLY A 20 -13.87 -30.69 -34.60
N ALA A 21 -12.65 -30.59 -35.12
CA ALA A 21 -11.45 -30.34 -34.31
C ALA A 21 -11.41 -28.92 -33.69
N LYS A 22 -11.86 -27.91 -34.43
CA LYS A 22 -11.95 -26.52 -33.93
C LYS A 22 -13.07 -26.35 -32.91
N VAL A 23 -14.22 -27.00 -33.12
CA VAL A 23 -15.35 -27.02 -32.20
C VAL A 23 -14.99 -27.81 -30.94
N ALA A 24 -14.30 -28.95 -31.06
CA ALA A 24 -13.86 -29.73 -29.91
C ALA A 24 -12.84 -28.97 -29.05
N SER A 25 -11.83 -28.33 -29.66
CA SER A 25 -10.87 -27.50 -28.94
C SER A 25 -11.52 -26.25 -28.32
N TRP A 26 -12.41 -25.58 -29.04
CA TRP A 26 -13.20 -24.47 -28.51
C TRP A 26 -14.06 -24.89 -27.32
N TRP A 27 -14.76 -26.03 -27.42
CA TRP A 27 -15.62 -26.56 -26.36
C TRP A 27 -14.83 -27.06 -25.15
N GLN A 28 -13.67 -27.68 -25.36
CA GLN A 28 -12.73 -28.04 -24.28
C GLN A 28 -12.19 -26.79 -23.57
N SER A 29 -11.86 -25.72 -24.30
CA SER A 29 -11.42 -24.45 -23.68
C SER A 29 -12.52 -23.78 -22.85
N TRP A 30 -13.80 -23.95 -23.24
CA TRP A 30 -14.94 -23.40 -22.53
C TRP A 30 -15.29 -24.23 -21.29
N ARG A 31 -15.24 -25.56 -21.39
CA ARG A 31 -15.57 -26.48 -20.29
C ARG A 31 -14.46 -26.65 -19.27
N SER A 32 -13.20 -26.48 -19.67
CA SER A 32 -12.05 -26.51 -18.75
C SER A 32 -12.01 -25.30 -17.82
N GLY A 33 -12.75 -24.23 -18.11
CA GLY A 33 -12.73 -23.00 -17.33
C GLY A 33 -11.38 -22.28 -17.35
N ALA A 34 -10.39 -22.74 -18.14
CA ALA A 34 -9.02 -22.23 -18.10
C ALA A 34 -8.94 -20.73 -18.34
N LYS A 35 -9.69 -20.21 -19.34
CA LYS A 35 -9.75 -18.77 -19.61
C LYS A 35 -10.43 -17.96 -18.51
N VAL A 36 -11.42 -18.54 -17.83
CA VAL A 36 -12.09 -17.90 -16.69
C VAL A 36 -11.16 -17.87 -15.49
N ASN A 37 -10.40 -18.96 -15.26
CA ASN A 37 -9.41 -19.03 -14.21
C ASN A 37 -8.26 -18.04 -14.44
N ASP A 38 -7.72 -17.97 -15.66
CA ASP A 38 -6.66 -17.02 -16.01
C ASP A 38 -7.11 -15.56 -15.83
N TYR A 39 -8.34 -15.24 -16.25
CA TYR A 39 -8.91 -13.91 -16.08
C TYR A 39 -9.18 -13.59 -14.61
N ALA A 40 -9.74 -14.54 -13.84
CA ALA A 40 -9.94 -14.39 -12.41
C ALA A 40 -8.60 -14.17 -11.69
N GLN A 41 -7.56 -14.94 -12.03
CA GLN A 41 -6.23 -14.81 -11.45
C GLN A 41 -5.59 -13.46 -11.79
N GLN A 42 -5.75 -12.97 -13.03
CA GLN A 42 -5.30 -11.62 -13.40
C GLN A 42 -6.01 -10.52 -12.59
N LEU A 43 -7.33 -10.62 -12.41
CA LEU A 43 -8.08 -9.67 -11.60
C LEU A 43 -7.66 -9.73 -10.13
N THR A 44 -7.44 -10.92 -9.58
CA THR A 44 -6.96 -11.10 -8.20
C THR A 44 -5.59 -10.48 -8.01
N ASN A 45 -4.65 -10.73 -8.92
CA ASN A 45 -3.30 -10.16 -8.84
C ASN A 45 -3.35 -8.64 -8.95
N LYS A 46 -4.10 -8.09 -9.91
CA LYS A 46 -4.26 -6.64 -10.06
C LYS A 46 -4.86 -6.00 -8.82
N ALA A 47 -5.88 -6.61 -8.23
CA ALA A 47 -6.49 -6.11 -7.00
C ALA A 47 -5.52 -6.19 -5.80
N ALA A 48 -4.70 -7.24 -5.73
CA ALA A 48 -3.66 -7.37 -4.70
C ALA A 48 -2.59 -6.28 -4.86
N ASP A 49 -2.12 -6.03 -6.08
CA ASP A 49 -1.15 -4.98 -6.39
C ASP A 49 -1.71 -3.59 -6.05
N GLU A 50 -2.95 -3.28 -6.45
CA GLU A 50 -3.61 -2.01 -6.13
C GLU A 50 -3.80 -1.82 -4.62
N PHE A 51 -4.18 -2.88 -3.90
CA PHE A 51 -4.31 -2.82 -2.44
C PHE A 51 -2.96 -2.63 -1.75
N GLN A 52 -1.91 -3.31 -2.23
CA GLN A 52 -0.56 -3.17 -1.71
C GLN A 52 0.00 -1.76 -1.96
N ASP A 53 -0.23 -1.19 -3.15
CA ASP A 53 0.15 0.19 -3.47
C ASP A 53 -0.58 1.20 -2.57
N GLN A 54 -1.90 1.04 -2.42
CA GLN A 54 -2.70 1.91 -1.57
C GLN A 54 -2.23 1.86 -0.11
N THR A 55 -2.05 0.66 0.45
CA THR A 55 -1.60 0.50 1.84
C THR A 55 -0.22 1.11 2.07
N THR A 56 0.70 0.95 1.12
CA THR A 56 2.03 1.58 1.16
C THR A 56 1.90 3.10 1.18
N LYS A 57 1.13 3.67 0.24
CA LYS A 57 0.91 5.12 0.16
C LYS A 57 0.28 5.70 1.43
N TYR A 58 -0.72 5.03 2.01
CA TYR A 58 -1.32 5.47 3.27
C TYR A 58 -0.31 5.44 4.42
N SER A 59 0.53 4.41 4.50
CA SER A 59 1.55 4.31 5.55
C SER A 59 2.58 5.44 5.45
N GLU A 60 3.07 5.75 4.24
CA GLU A 60 4.00 6.85 4.01
C GLU A 60 3.39 8.21 4.40
N GLN A 61 2.13 8.44 4.03
CA GLN A 61 1.41 9.67 4.39
C GLN A 61 1.25 9.82 5.91
N LEU A 62 0.90 8.74 6.61
CA LEU A 62 0.76 8.76 8.08
C LEU A 62 2.10 9.02 8.77
N ILE A 63 3.18 8.42 8.27
CA ILE A 63 4.54 8.63 8.80
C ILE A 63 4.96 10.08 8.58
N LYS A 64 4.77 10.61 7.37
CA LYS A 64 5.11 12.00 7.06
C LYS A 64 4.31 12.99 7.90
N MET A 65 3.02 12.75 8.09
CA MET A 65 2.16 13.58 8.94
C MET A 65 2.65 13.54 10.39
N THR A 66 2.86 12.34 10.94
CA THR A 66 3.35 12.11 12.31
C THR A 66 4.71 12.77 12.53
N ALA A 67 5.65 12.61 11.59
CA ALA A 67 6.98 13.20 11.67
C ALA A 67 6.95 14.73 11.66
N THR A 68 6.01 15.32 10.91
CA THR A 68 5.85 16.79 10.81
C THR A 68 5.20 17.36 12.06
N SER A 69 4.34 16.59 12.74
CA SER A 69 3.57 17.03 13.89
C SER A 69 4.13 16.65 15.25
N LEU A 70 5.26 15.93 15.28
CA LEU A 70 5.96 15.53 16.49
C LEU A 70 6.17 16.70 17.46
N THR A 71 5.71 16.52 18.70
CA THR A 71 6.01 17.40 19.82
C THR A 71 7.49 17.31 20.21
N GLU A 72 8.03 18.32 20.88
CA GLU A 72 9.41 18.28 21.39
C GLU A 72 9.65 17.11 22.35
N GLU A 73 8.64 16.75 23.15
CA GLU A 73 8.70 15.56 24.01
C GLU A 73 8.78 14.27 23.18
N GLY A 74 7.98 14.15 22.11
CA GLY A 74 8.02 13.01 21.20
C GLY A 74 9.38 12.87 20.51
N LYS A 75 9.95 13.98 20.04
CA LYS A 75 11.30 14.01 19.45
C LYS A 75 12.35 13.53 20.45
N LYS A 76 12.28 14.00 21.69
CA LYS A 76 13.22 13.60 22.75
C LYS A 76 13.14 12.10 23.05
N LYS A 77 11.93 11.51 23.12
CA LYS A 77 11.75 10.06 23.33
C LYS A 77 12.40 9.23 22.22
N ILE A 78 12.26 9.68 20.96
CA ILE A 78 12.91 9.04 19.81
C ILE A 78 14.43 9.13 19.95
N ASP A 79 14.97 10.31 20.26
CA ASP A 79 16.41 10.51 20.37
C ASP A 79 17.04 9.70 21.53
N GLU A 80 16.35 9.62 22.68
CA GLU A 80 16.74 8.77 23.81
C GLU A 80 16.74 7.27 23.43
N TRP A 81 15.74 6.85 22.67
CA TRP A 81 15.65 5.48 22.16
C TRP A 81 16.78 5.16 21.19
N LEU A 82 17.09 6.06 20.24
CA LEU A 82 18.21 5.89 19.31
C LEU A 82 19.53 5.70 20.06
N ASN A 83 19.80 6.56 21.04
CA ASN A 83 21.01 6.49 21.86
C ASN A 83 21.09 5.17 22.65
N THR A 84 19.98 4.74 23.26
CA THR A 84 19.90 3.48 24.01
C THR A 84 20.21 2.27 23.13
N ASN A 85 19.80 2.32 21.86
CA ASN A 85 20.01 1.24 20.89
C ASN A 85 21.33 1.37 20.12
N LYS A 86 22.19 2.34 20.45
CA LYS A 86 23.46 2.60 19.76
C LYS A 86 23.27 2.86 18.26
N LEU A 87 22.21 3.59 17.92
CA LEU A 87 21.94 4.06 16.57
C LEU A 87 22.40 5.51 16.41
N ASN A 88 22.66 5.92 15.18
CA ASN A 88 22.94 7.30 14.81
C ASN A 88 21.64 8.13 14.73
N GLU A 89 21.77 9.42 14.41
CA GLU A 89 20.64 10.36 14.34
C GLU A 89 19.59 10.04 13.27
N TYR A 90 19.87 9.10 12.36
CA TYR A 90 18.97 8.65 11.30
C TYR A 90 18.43 7.23 11.53
N GLY A 91 18.72 6.63 12.67
CA GLY A 91 18.27 5.27 13.02
C GLY A 91 19.08 4.15 12.39
N ASP A 92 20.28 4.43 11.89
CA ASP A 92 21.24 3.42 11.39
C ASP A 92 22.30 3.08 12.46
N PRO A 93 23.08 2.00 12.31
CA PRO A 93 24.23 1.75 13.18
C PRO A 93 25.18 2.96 13.28
N GLN A 94 25.81 3.17 14.43
CA GLN A 94 26.71 4.31 14.66
C GLN A 94 27.86 4.43 13.65
N ASP A 95 28.37 3.30 13.16
CA ASP A 95 29.49 3.26 12.22
C ASP A 95 29.05 3.41 10.74
N THR A 96 27.78 3.73 10.49
CA THR A 96 27.28 3.95 9.12
C THR A 96 27.87 5.24 8.54
N SER A 97 28.54 5.09 7.39
CA SER A 97 29.06 6.20 6.59
C SER A 97 28.19 6.39 5.35
N TYR A 98 27.77 7.62 5.08
CA TYR A 98 26.94 7.96 3.91
C TYR A 98 27.83 8.54 2.82
N THR A 99 27.97 7.80 1.72
CA THR A 99 28.68 8.29 0.54
C THR A 99 27.74 9.23 -0.22
N GLY A 100 28.05 10.52 -0.28
CA GLY A 100 27.24 11.52 -1.01
C GLY A 100 26.56 12.59 -0.16
N GLY A 101 26.66 12.55 1.18
CA GLY A 101 26.11 13.60 2.04
C GLY A 101 25.23 13.02 3.15
N THR A 102 24.09 13.66 3.43
CA THR A 102 23.15 13.19 4.45
C THR A 102 22.09 12.26 3.84
N PRO A 103 21.66 11.19 4.54
CA PRO A 103 20.61 10.29 4.07
C PRO A 103 19.23 10.98 3.94
N ALA A 104 19.12 12.22 4.42
CA ALA A 104 17.93 13.04 4.28
C ALA A 104 17.80 13.66 2.89
N PHE A 105 18.87 13.80 2.11
CA PHE A 105 18.78 14.37 0.78
C PHE A 105 18.41 13.31 -0.26
N ASN A 106 17.30 13.54 -0.96
CA ASN A 106 16.93 12.73 -2.13
C ASN A 106 17.52 13.37 -3.38
N GLU A 107 18.56 12.76 -3.94
CA GLU A 107 19.25 13.27 -5.15
C GLU A 107 18.37 13.25 -6.40
N GLU A 108 17.41 12.33 -6.49
CA GLU A 108 16.53 12.22 -7.66
C GLU A 108 15.52 13.37 -7.72
N THR A 109 15.04 13.83 -6.56
CA THR A 109 14.02 14.89 -6.46
C THR A 109 14.59 16.24 -6.03
N GLY A 110 15.79 16.27 -5.47
CA GLY A 110 16.40 17.46 -4.84
C GLY A 110 15.77 17.85 -3.50
N GLU A 111 14.90 17.02 -2.92
CA GLU A 111 14.19 17.33 -1.67
C GLU A 111 14.94 16.81 -0.44
N ILE A 112 14.87 17.55 0.67
CA ILE A 112 15.37 17.10 1.98
C ILE A 112 14.21 16.50 2.76
N LYS A 113 14.25 15.20 3.02
CA LYS A 113 13.31 14.49 3.88
C LYS A 113 13.50 14.87 5.35
N ASN A 114 12.41 14.91 6.10
CA ASN A 114 12.46 15.13 7.54
C ASN A 114 13.21 13.97 8.22
N ARG A 115 14.14 14.27 9.14
CA ARG A 115 14.90 13.26 9.90
C ARG A 115 13.98 12.22 10.56
N PHE A 116 12.91 12.66 11.21
CA PHE A 116 11.97 11.78 11.89
C PHE A 116 11.11 10.97 10.93
N GLU A 117 10.88 11.45 9.71
CA GLU A 117 10.24 10.65 8.66
C GLU A 117 11.12 9.45 8.29
N LEU A 118 12.44 9.63 8.16
CA LEU A 118 13.37 8.54 7.91
C LEU A 118 13.40 7.52 9.06
N ILE A 119 13.43 8.02 10.30
CA ILE A 119 13.46 7.16 11.49
C ILE A 119 12.16 6.34 11.60
N LEU A 120 11.00 6.98 11.47
CA LEU A 120 9.70 6.32 11.60
C LEU A 120 9.40 5.38 10.42
N ASN A 121 9.99 5.62 9.24
CA ASN A 121 9.95 4.65 8.14
C ASN A 121 10.74 3.37 8.46
N LYS A 122 11.89 3.48 9.13
CA LYS A 122 12.70 2.31 9.55
C LYS A 122 12.10 1.60 10.77
N TRP A 123 11.56 2.38 11.69
CA TRP A 123 11.07 1.94 13.00
C TRP A 123 9.62 2.41 13.23
N PRO A 124 8.64 1.89 12.46
CA PRO A 124 7.26 2.33 12.55
C PRO A 124 6.59 1.96 13.88
N ASP A 125 7.14 0.98 14.61
CA ASP A 125 6.67 0.58 15.94
C ASP A 125 6.77 1.73 16.96
N LEU A 126 7.70 2.67 16.76
CA LEU A 126 7.88 3.83 17.63
C LEU A 126 6.65 4.73 17.72
N ILE A 127 5.84 4.79 16.64
CA ILE A 127 4.58 5.54 16.61
C ILE A 127 3.65 5.04 17.72
N SER A 128 3.48 3.71 17.78
CA SER A 128 2.63 3.07 18.78
C SER A 128 3.30 3.04 20.17
N ARG A 129 4.60 2.76 20.23
CA ARG A 129 5.36 2.66 21.49
C ARG A 129 5.32 3.96 22.29
N PHE A 130 5.47 5.09 21.62
CA PHE A 130 5.50 6.41 22.26
C PHE A 130 4.19 7.18 22.12
N GLN A 131 3.16 6.58 21.54
CA GLN A 131 1.83 7.19 21.35
C GLN A 131 1.91 8.53 20.60
N LEU A 132 2.76 8.60 19.58
CA LEU A 132 3.13 9.86 18.91
C LEU A 132 1.94 10.57 18.22
N SER A 133 0.86 9.84 17.90
CA SER A 133 -0.39 10.40 17.35
C SER A 133 -1.39 10.91 18.40
N VAL A 134 -1.25 10.46 19.65
CA VAL A 134 -2.15 10.83 20.75
C VAL A 134 -1.86 12.24 21.25
N ASP A 135 -0.61 12.70 21.12
CA ASP A 135 -0.19 14.00 21.64
C ASP A 135 -0.69 15.17 20.75
N GLU A 136 -0.83 14.96 19.44
CA GLU A 136 -1.58 15.89 18.57
C GLU A 136 -3.06 15.98 18.96
N LEU A 137 -3.70 14.83 19.22
CA LEU A 137 -5.09 14.80 19.66
C LEU A 137 -5.27 15.49 21.00
N LYS A 138 -4.38 15.25 21.98
CA LYS A 138 -4.40 15.94 23.28
C LYS A 138 -4.21 17.43 23.11
N LYS A 139 -3.21 17.87 22.34
CA LYS A 139 -2.95 19.29 22.07
C LYS A 139 -4.16 19.97 21.43
N ASN A 140 -4.75 19.37 20.39
CA ASN A 140 -5.93 19.92 19.72
C ASN A 140 -7.16 19.95 20.65
N ILE A 141 -7.33 18.93 21.51
CA ILE A 141 -8.39 18.91 22.54
C ILE A 141 -8.17 20.01 23.58
N ASP A 142 -6.94 20.22 24.03
CA ASP A 142 -6.60 21.22 25.05
C ASP A 142 -6.73 22.64 24.50
N GLU A 143 -6.31 22.88 23.26
CA GLU A 143 -6.54 24.15 22.54
C GLU A 143 -8.03 24.42 22.33
N ALA A 144 -8.82 23.40 21.95
CA ALA A 144 -10.27 23.51 21.81
C ALA A 144 -10.96 23.81 23.16
N ARG A 145 -10.48 23.21 24.26
CA ARG A 145 -10.97 23.49 25.63
C ARG A 145 -10.66 24.92 26.07
N GLN A 146 -9.45 25.41 25.83
CA GLN A 146 -9.06 26.77 26.17
C GLN A 146 -9.87 27.81 25.39
N LYS A 147 -10.15 27.56 24.10
CA LYS A 147 -10.96 28.44 23.27
C LYS A 147 -12.42 28.56 23.76
N ASN A 148 -13.01 27.46 24.24
CA ASN A 148 -14.36 27.46 24.79
C ASN A 148 -14.46 28.05 26.21
N SER A 149 -13.37 28.07 26.97
CA SER A 149 -13.33 28.70 28.30
C SER A 149 -13.26 30.23 28.28
N ASN A 150 -12.93 30.82 27.13
CA ASN A 150 -12.81 32.28 26.94
C ASN A 150 -14.09 32.94 26.39
N ILE A 151 -15.23 32.25 26.42
CA ILE A 151 -16.52 32.86 26.11
C ILE A 151 -17.00 33.61 27.36
N PRO A 152 -17.09 34.96 27.35
CA PRO A 152 -17.63 35.70 28.49
C PRO A 152 -19.08 35.28 28.74
N LYS A 153 -19.39 35.02 30.01
CA LYS A 153 -20.76 34.69 30.47
C LYS A 153 -21.70 35.89 30.32
#